data_AF-A0A8J3ZTR3-F1
#
_entry.id   AF-A0A8J3ZTR3-F1
#
_cell.length_a   1.000
_cell.length_b   1.000
_cell.length_c   1.000
_cell.angle_alpha   90.00
_cell.angle_beta   90.00
_cell.angle_gamma   90.00
#
_symmetry.space_group_name_H-M   'P 1'
#
loop_
_entity.id
_entity.type
_entity.pdbx_description
1 polymer ?
#
loop_
_entity_poly.entity_id
_entity_poly.type
_entity_poly.pdbx_seq_one_letter_code
_entity_poly.pdbx_strand_id
1 'polypeptide(L)'
;MQHAEQDEPEHGGGNGRVDGEGQRAGRRQAERRYLHGVPQGLALLLTLAVEVPLYVAALVSLRLVPVRRALLVAVAANLVTHPALWWALGDHPSLGALVLAEVVVWLAEALLLWLAVRRAVRVLLVVAAGANAASILAGALIAVLRGAA
;
A
#
# COMPACT_ATOMS: atom_id res chain seq x y z
N MET A 1 -81.08 -30.70 7.70
CA MET A 1 -80.25 -29.55 7.28
C MET A 1 -78.86 -29.84 7.83
N GLN A 2 -78.00 -30.59 7.12
CA GLN A 2 -77.14 -30.20 5.98
C GLN A 2 -76.11 -29.10 6.32
N HIS A 3 -74.88 -29.29 5.81
CA HIS A 3 -73.61 -28.54 5.96
C HIS A 3 -72.66 -29.15 7.00
N ALA A 4 -71.61 -29.92 6.67
CA ALA A 4 -70.68 -29.99 5.53
C ALA A 4 -69.80 -28.74 5.35
N GLU A 5 -68.54 -28.82 5.79
CA GLU A 5 -67.35 -28.03 5.40
C GLU A 5 -66.15 -28.70 6.14
N GLN A 6 -65.41 -29.65 5.55
CA GLN A 6 -64.35 -29.58 4.52
C GLN A 6 -63.05 -28.90 4.97
N ASP A 7 -61.99 -29.70 4.94
CA ASP A 7 -60.57 -29.40 5.11
C ASP A 7 -60.05 -28.31 4.15
N GLU A 8 -59.13 -27.47 4.62
CA GLU A 8 -58.00 -26.98 3.81
C GLU A 8 -56.72 -26.85 4.67
N PRO A 9 -55.60 -27.49 4.27
CA PRO A 9 -54.27 -27.20 4.80
C PRO A 9 -53.63 -26.02 4.06
N GLU A 10 -53.31 -24.95 4.76
CA GLU A 10 -52.56 -23.82 4.21
C GLU A 10 -51.12 -24.23 3.85
N HIS A 11 -50.92 -24.46 2.55
CA HIS A 11 -49.62 -24.41 1.89
C HIS A 11 -49.36 -22.99 1.37
N GLY A 12 -48.27 -22.37 1.81
CA GLY A 12 -47.60 -21.31 1.05
C GLY A 12 -47.18 -20.12 1.89
N GLY A 13 -45.87 -19.90 2.02
CA GLY A 13 -45.41 -18.67 2.67
C GLY A 13 -43.91 -18.50 2.79
N GLY A 14 -43.22 -18.29 1.67
CA GLY A 14 -42.13 -17.31 1.65
C GLY A 14 -40.72 -17.81 1.92
N ASN A 15 -40.20 -18.67 1.03
CA ASN A 15 -38.76 -18.88 0.86
C ASN A 15 -38.14 -17.70 0.09
N GLY A 16 -38.09 -16.51 0.70
CA GLY A 16 -37.66 -15.27 0.02
C GLY A 16 -36.59 -14.44 0.75
N ARG A 17 -36.00 -14.96 1.84
CA ARG A 17 -35.07 -14.20 2.69
C ARG A 17 -33.59 -14.52 2.49
N VAL A 18 -33.23 -15.55 1.73
CA VAL A 18 -31.83 -16.02 1.63
C VAL A 18 -31.03 -15.33 0.51
N ASP A 19 -31.69 -14.84 -0.55
CA ASP A 19 -30.97 -14.31 -1.73
C ASP A 19 -30.49 -12.86 -1.57
N GLY A 20 -31.05 -12.09 -0.63
CA GLY A 20 -30.72 -10.68 -0.42
C GLY A 20 -29.40 -10.45 0.34
N GLU A 21 -29.00 -11.37 1.22
CA GLU A 21 -27.77 -11.24 2.02
C GLU A 21 -26.53 -11.55 1.19
N GLY A 22 -26.60 -12.55 0.31
CA GLY A 22 -25.51 -12.90 -0.61
C GLY A 22 -25.18 -11.79 -1.61
N GLN A 23 -26.21 -11.11 -2.16
CA GLN A 23 -26.00 -9.98 -3.07
C GLN A 23 -25.45 -8.73 -2.37
N ARG A 24 -25.84 -8.48 -1.10
CA ARG A 24 -25.29 -7.38 -0.30
C ARG A 24 -23.84 -7.65 0.12
N ALA A 25 -23.50 -8.89 0.47
CA ALA A 25 -22.13 -9.29 0.76
C ALA A 25 -21.24 -9.18 -0.50
N GLY A 26 -21.73 -9.65 -1.65
CA GLY A 26 -21.03 -9.54 -2.94
C GLY A 26 -20.81 -8.10 -3.41
N ARG A 27 -21.80 -7.21 -3.26
CA ARG A 27 -21.64 -5.78 -3.55
C ARG A 27 -20.62 -5.09 -2.65
N ARG A 28 -20.62 -5.38 -1.34
CA ARG A 28 -19.62 -4.83 -0.41
C ARG A 28 -18.21 -5.34 -0.70
N GLN A 29 -18.08 -6.59 -1.18
CA GLN A 29 -16.80 -7.17 -1.58
C GLN A 29 -16.30 -6.60 -2.91
N ALA A 30 -17.21 -6.34 -3.86
CA ALA A 30 -16.91 -5.67 -5.11
C ALA A 30 -16.54 -4.19 -4.87
N GLU A 31 -17.31 -3.45 -4.08
CA GLU A 31 -16.99 -2.06 -3.68
C GLU A 31 -15.65 -1.97 -2.94
N ARG A 32 -15.33 -2.91 -2.04
CA ARG A 32 -14.00 -2.99 -1.42
C ARG A 32 -12.88 -3.19 -2.44
N ARG A 33 -13.11 -3.98 -3.51
CA ARG A 33 -12.15 -4.15 -4.61
C ARG A 33 -12.01 -2.91 -5.49
N TYR A 34 -13.08 -2.14 -5.68
CA TYR A 34 -13.06 -0.91 -6.49
C TYR A 34 -12.49 0.31 -5.75
N LEU A 35 -12.49 0.30 -4.41
CA LEU A 35 -11.91 1.37 -3.58
C LEU A 35 -10.39 1.25 -3.37
N HIS A 36 -9.74 0.20 -3.86
CA HIS A 36 -8.29 0.05 -3.80
C HIS A 36 -7.60 0.98 -4.81
N GLY A 37 -7.47 2.26 -4.43
CA GLY A 37 -6.52 3.18 -5.02
C GLY A 37 -5.16 2.49 -5.16
N VAL A 38 -4.59 2.51 -6.37
CA VAL A 38 -3.29 1.94 -6.78
C VAL A 38 -2.98 0.58 -6.10
N PRO A 39 -3.11 -0.58 -6.78
CA PRO A 39 -2.77 -1.86 -6.18
C PRO A 39 -1.37 -1.78 -5.54
N GLN A 40 -1.24 -2.17 -4.26
CA GLN A 40 -0.02 -1.97 -3.46
C GLN A 40 1.25 -2.44 -4.17
N GLY A 41 1.15 -3.48 -5.01
CA GLY A 41 2.24 -3.93 -5.87
C GLY A 41 2.69 -2.90 -6.91
N LEU A 42 1.78 -2.14 -7.51
CA LEU A 42 2.14 -1.05 -8.44
C LEU A 42 2.80 0.13 -7.70
N ALA A 43 2.32 0.46 -6.50
CA ALA A 43 2.96 1.46 -5.65
C ALA A 43 4.39 1.02 -5.28
N LEU A 44 4.58 -0.26 -4.91
CA LEU A 44 5.91 -0.83 -4.64
C LEU A 44 6.83 -0.77 -5.85
N LEU A 45 6.32 -1.15 -7.02
CA LEU A 45 7.10 -1.12 -8.26
C LEU A 45 7.52 0.31 -8.61
N LEU A 46 6.65 1.28 -8.40
CA LEU A 46 6.98 2.69 -8.60
C LEU A 46 8.06 3.15 -7.63
N THR A 47 7.91 2.86 -6.33
CA THR A 47 8.94 3.17 -5.34
C THR A 47 10.27 2.55 -5.73
N LEU A 48 10.30 1.24 -6.05
CA LEU A 48 11.53 0.57 -6.45
C LEU A 48 12.14 1.19 -7.70
N ALA A 49 11.33 1.60 -8.68
CA ALA A 49 11.80 2.24 -9.90
C ALA A 49 12.40 3.63 -9.66
N VAL A 50 11.97 4.34 -8.61
CA VAL A 50 12.45 5.69 -8.27
C VAL A 50 13.61 5.64 -7.28
N GLU A 51 13.47 4.91 -6.18
CA GLU A 51 14.43 4.93 -5.07
C GLU A 51 15.67 4.07 -5.32
N VAL A 52 15.53 2.90 -5.94
CA VAL A 52 16.67 2.00 -6.15
C VAL A 52 17.75 2.68 -7.01
N PRO A 53 17.43 3.35 -8.14
CA PRO A 53 18.43 4.09 -8.90
C PRO A 53 19.12 5.18 -8.08
N LEU A 54 18.38 5.93 -7.26
CA LEU A 54 18.93 6.99 -6.41
C LEU A 54 19.88 6.42 -5.35
N TYR A 55 19.47 5.36 -4.67
CA TYR A 55 20.32 4.67 -3.69
C TYR A 55 21.56 4.08 -4.34
N VAL A 56 21.42 3.37 -5.46
CA VAL A 56 22.56 2.78 -6.16
C VAL A 56 23.51 3.85 -6.66
N ALA A 57 23.01 4.92 -7.28
CA ALA A 57 23.82 6.02 -7.77
C ALA A 57 24.60 6.68 -6.63
N ALA A 58 23.96 7.00 -5.51
CA ALA A 58 24.62 7.60 -4.36
C ALA A 58 25.66 6.66 -3.74
N LEU A 59 25.31 5.40 -3.48
CA LEU A 59 26.20 4.44 -2.82
C LEU A 59 27.43 4.10 -3.69
N VAL A 60 27.24 3.98 -5.01
CA VAL A 60 28.32 3.64 -5.94
C VAL A 60 29.20 4.85 -6.24
N SER A 61 28.62 6.02 -6.50
CA SER A 61 29.40 7.25 -6.80
C SER A 61 30.29 7.66 -5.63
N LEU A 62 29.82 7.46 -4.40
CA LEU A 62 30.57 7.72 -3.18
C LEU A 62 31.50 6.58 -2.76
N ARG A 63 31.61 5.51 -3.58
CA ARG A 63 32.46 4.33 -3.35
C ARG A 63 32.20 3.67 -1.99
N LEU A 64 30.95 3.69 -1.53
CA LEU A 64 30.56 3.12 -0.24
C LEU A 64 30.44 1.61 -0.30
N VAL A 65 29.88 1.07 -1.39
CA VAL A 65 29.70 -0.36 -1.64
C VAL A 65 29.74 -0.68 -3.15
N PRO A 66 30.06 -1.93 -3.54
CA PRO A 66 29.97 -2.34 -4.95
C PRO A 66 28.53 -2.38 -5.44
N VAL A 67 28.32 -2.21 -6.76
CA VAL A 67 27.01 -2.11 -7.42
C VAL A 67 26.04 -3.22 -7.00
N ARG A 68 26.47 -4.48 -7.01
CA ARG A 68 25.63 -5.63 -6.60
C ARG A 68 25.10 -5.50 -5.18
N ARG A 69 25.95 -5.05 -4.25
CA ARG A 69 25.55 -4.85 -2.85
C ARG A 69 24.66 -3.62 -2.71
N ALA A 70 24.93 -2.55 -3.46
CA ALA A 70 24.08 -1.36 -3.49
C ALA A 70 22.64 -1.71 -3.93
N LEU A 71 22.49 -2.50 -4.99
CA LEU A 71 21.20 -2.98 -5.48
C LEU A 71 20.46 -3.82 -4.42
N LEU A 72 21.13 -4.82 -3.85
CA LEU A 72 20.52 -5.69 -2.83
C LEU A 72 20.06 -4.91 -1.60
N VAL A 73 20.90 -3.97 -1.13
CA VAL A 73 20.59 -3.15 0.04
C VAL A 73 19.43 -2.19 -0.24
N ALA A 74 19.42 -1.53 -1.40
CA ALA A 74 18.34 -0.63 -1.79
C ALA A 74 16.99 -1.36 -1.89
N VAL A 75 16.97 -2.51 -2.58
CA VAL A 75 15.76 -3.33 -2.70
C VAL A 75 15.30 -3.85 -1.33
N ALA A 76 16.22 -4.37 -0.51
CA ALA A 76 15.87 -4.89 0.80
C ALA A 76 15.32 -3.81 1.73
N ALA A 77 15.89 -2.59 1.71
CA ALA A 77 15.39 -1.47 2.50
C ALA A 77 13.93 -1.16 2.16
N ASN A 78 13.64 -0.93 0.87
CA ASN A 78 12.29 -0.65 0.38
C ASN A 78 11.29 -1.78 0.69
N LEU A 79 11.69 -3.05 0.50
CA LEU A 79 10.83 -4.20 0.78
C LEU A 79 10.51 -4.37 2.27
N VAL A 80 11.36 -3.88 3.17
CA VAL A 80 11.10 -3.91 4.61
C VAL A 80 10.23 -2.73 5.04
N THR A 81 10.49 -1.53 4.52
CA THR A 81 9.85 -0.30 4.97
C THR A 81 8.44 -0.13 4.41
N HIS A 82 8.24 -0.37 3.12
CA HIS A 82 6.99 0.00 2.43
C HIS A 82 5.80 -0.91 2.77
N PRO A 83 5.95 -2.25 2.83
CA PRO A 83 4.85 -3.10 3.29
C PRO A 83 4.44 -2.81 4.75
N ALA A 84 5.42 -2.52 5.61
CA ALA A 84 5.15 -2.16 7.01
C ALA A 84 4.42 -0.81 7.11
N LEU A 85 4.83 0.18 6.30
CA LEU A 85 4.19 1.49 6.17
C LEU A 85 2.71 1.35 5.79
N TRP A 86 2.40 0.59 4.73
CA TRP A 86 1.02 0.42 4.26
C TRP A 86 0.16 -0.33 5.26
N TRP A 87 0.74 -1.33 5.94
CA TRP A 87 0.04 -2.04 7.00
C TRP A 87 -0.30 -1.11 8.18
N ALA A 88 0.58 -0.18 8.53
CA ALA A 88 0.38 0.75 9.63
C ALA A 88 -0.60 1.89 9.31
N LEU A 89 -0.61 2.41 8.07
CA LEU A 89 -1.45 3.55 7.70
C LEU A 89 -2.92 3.19 7.44
N GLY A 90 -3.21 1.97 7.00
CA GLY A 90 -4.56 1.56 6.61
C GLY A 90 -5.09 2.35 5.39
N ASP A 91 -6.42 2.34 5.19
CA ASP A 91 -7.03 2.86 3.96
C ASP A 91 -7.16 4.39 3.92
N HIS A 92 -7.29 5.06 5.06
CA HIS A 92 -7.55 6.50 5.17
C HIS A 92 -6.74 7.16 6.29
N PRO A 93 -5.41 7.28 6.12
CA PRO A 93 -4.57 7.92 7.13
C PRO A 93 -4.86 9.41 7.23
N SER A 94 -4.78 9.95 8.45
CA SER A 94 -4.75 11.39 8.66
C SER A 94 -3.43 11.97 8.17
N LEU A 95 -3.40 13.27 7.85
CA LEU A 95 -2.16 13.94 7.42
C LEU A 95 -1.05 13.85 8.47
N GLY A 96 -1.39 13.96 9.76
CA GLY A 96 -0.43 13.77 10.85
C GLY A 96 0.13 12.34 10.92
N ALA A 97 -0.73 11.34 10.69
CA ALA A 97 -0.28 9.94 10.62
C ALA A 97 0.67 9.72 9.43
N LEU A 98 0.36 10.30 8.26
CA LEU A 98 1.19 10.21 7.07
C LEU A 98 2.56 10.86 7.28
N VAL A 99 2.62 12.09 7.81
CA VAL A 99 3.89 12.77 8.12
C VAL A 99 4.73 11.97 9.11
N LEU A 100 4.12 11.42 10.16
CA LEU A 100 4.84 10.59 11.13
C LEU A 100 5.37 9.31 10.47
N ALA A 101 4.56 8.66 9.65
CA ALA A 101 4.93 7.48 8.89
C ALA A 101 6.15 7.75 7.98
N GLU A 102 6.14 8.87 7.26
CA GLU A 102 7.26 9.26 6.40
C GLU A 102 8.55 9.48 7.18
N VAL A 103 8.47 10.19 8.33
CA VAL A 103 9.63 10.38 9.20
C VAL A 103 10.16 9.03 9.69
N VAL A 104 9.28 8.11 10.09
CA VAL A 104 9.67 6.78 10.56
C VAL A 104 10.31 5.97 9.43
N VAL A 105 9.74 5.95 8.24
CA VAL A 105 10.29 5.26 7.07
C VAL A 105 11.64 5.84 6.70
N TRP A 106 11.76 7.16 6.61
CA TRP A 106 13.01 7.84 6.31
C TRP A 106 14.13 7.42 7.29
N LEU A 107 13.86 7.46 8.59
CA LEU A 107 14.83 7.04 9.61
C LEU A 107 15.14 5.54 9.54
N ALA A 108 14.13 4.70 9.29
CA ALA A 108 14.30 3.26 9.14
C ALA A 108 15.18 2.92 7.93
N GLU A 109 14.95 3.55 6.78
CA GLU A 109 15.76 3.35 5.58
C GLU A 109 17.19 3.83 5.79
N ALA A 110 17.39 5.02 6.35
CA ALA A 110 18.71 5.52 6.69
C ALA A 110 19.45 4.57 7.65
N LEU A 111 18.73 3.99 8.63
CA LEU A 111 19.29 3.00 9.54
C LEU A 111 19.64 1.69 8.83
N LEU A 112 18.78 1.15 7.98
CA LEU A 112 19.04 -0.08 7.20
C LEU A 112 20.24 0.09 6.27
N LEU A 113 20.31 1.22 5.56
CA LEU A 113 21.46 1.60 4.75
C LEU A 113 22.73 1.70 5.61
N TRP A 114 22.65 2.33 6.78
CA TRP A 114 23.79 2.47 7.68
C TRP A 114 24.22 1.13 8.27
N LEU A 115 23.30 0.23 8.61
CA LEU A 115 23.66 -1.12 9.07
C LEU A 115 24.37 -1.92 7.98
N ALA A 116 24.01 -1.70 6.71
CA ALA A 116 24.64 -2.36 5.57
C ALA A 116 25.99 -1.75 5.17
N VAL A 117 26.15 -0.42 5.27
CA VAL A 117 27.35 0.31 4.80
C VAL A 117 28.33 0.62 5.95
N ARG A 118 27.80 0.83 7.16
CA ARG A 118 28.49 1.21 8.41
C ARG A 118 29.32 2.48 8.33
N ARG A 119 29.01 3.38 7.38
CA ARG A 119 29.74 4.63 7.13
C ARG A 119 28.79 5.75 6.71
N ALA A 120 29.26 6.99 6.81
CA ALA A 120 28.64 8.18 6.22
C ALA A 120 27.15 8.42 6.59
N VAL A 121 26.77 8.23 7.87
CA VAL A 121 25.37 8.34 8.34
C VAL A 121 24.67 9.63 7.89
N ARG A 122 25.35 10.77 7.91
CA ARG A 122 24.79 12.06 7.45
C ARG A 122 24.42 12.03 5.98
N VAL A 123 25.26 11.41 5.15
CA VAL A 123 25.00 11.25 3.73
C VAL A 123 23.83 10.29 3.51
N LEU A 124 23.79 9.18 4.25
CA LEU A 124 22.70 8.20 4.15
C LEU A 124 21.35 8.81 4.54
N LEU A 125 21.32 9.68 5.55
CA LEU A 125 20.12 10.45 5.90
C LEU A 125 19.66 11.35 4.76
N VAL A 126 20.57 12.11 4.13
CA VAL A 126 20.22 13.00 3.01
C VAL A 126 19.76 12.20 1.80
N VAL A 127 20.42 11.09 1.49
CA VAL A 127 20.05 10.22 0.37
C VAL A 127 18.68 9.59 0.61
N ALA A 128 18.40 9.09 1.81
CA ALA A 128 17.09 8.52 2.15
C ALA A 128 15.98 9.57 2.11
N ALA A 129 16.24 10.80 2.60
CA ALA A 129 15.29 11.89 2.49
C ALA A 129 14.98 12.26 1.03
N GLY A 130 16.02 12.33 0.19
CA GLY A 130 15.89 12.64 -1.23
C GLY A 130 15.13 11.55 -2.01
N ALA A 131 15.39 10.28 -1.70
CA ALA A 131 14.69 9.15 -2.32
C ALA A 131 13.20 9.14 -1.96
N ASN A 132 12.89 9.26 -0.67
CA ASN A 132 11.51 9.29 -0.19
C ASN A 132 10.72 10.50 -0.76
N ALA A 133 11.33 11.70 -0.77
CA ALA A 133 10.72 12.88 -1.38
C ALA A 133 10.45 12.71 -2.89
N ALA A 134 11.36 12.05 -3.61
CA ALA A 134 11.17 11.74 -5.03
C ALA A 134 10.02 10.76 -5.26
N SER A 135 9.87 9.75 -4.40
CA SER A 135 8.74 8.80 -4.44
C SER A 135 7.40 9.48 -4.18
N ILE A 136 7.32 10.36 -3.17
CA ILE A 136 6.10 11.15 -2.89
C ILE A 136 5.74 12.00 -4.10
N LEU A 137 6.72 12.69 -4.69
CA LEU A 137 6.50 13.53 -5.86
C LEU A 137 6.01 12.71 -7.07
N ALA A 138 6.60 11.53 -7.30
CA ALA A 138 6.18 10.62 -8.36
C ALA A 138 4.73 10.14 -8.15
N GLY A 139 4.37 9.76 -6.92
CA GLY A 139 3.01 9.39 -6.55
C GLY A 139 2.01 10.53 -6.74
N ALA A 140 2.36 11.74 -6.28
CA ALA A 140 1.54 12.93 -6.44
C ALA A 140 1.32 13.30 -7.91
N LEU A 141 2.36 13.21 -8.75
CA LEU A 141 2.25 13.47 -10.18
C LEU A 141 1.28 12.50 -10.86
N ILE A 142 1.36 11.20 -10.56
CA ILE A 142 0.43 10.21 -11.09
C ILE A 142 -1.01 10.48 -10.64
N ALA A 143 -1.20 10.87 -9.37
CA ALA A 143 -2.52 11.21 -8.85
C ALA A 143 -3.13 12.42 -9.58
N VAL A 144 -2.34 13.48 -9.81
CA VAL A 144 -2.76 14.66 -10.58
C VAL A 144 -3.11 14.28 -12.02
N LEU A 145 -2.27 13.49 -12.69
CA LEU A 145 -2.52 13.04 -14.07
C LEU A 145 -3.78 12.19 -14.21
N ARG A 146 -4.13 11.40 -13.17
CA ARG A 146 -5.37 10.62 -13.14
C ARG A 146 -6.62 11.44 -12.83
N GLY A 147 -6.49 12.53 -12.08
CA GLY A 147 -7.60 13.45 -11.81
C GLY A 147 -7.90 14.43 -12.96
N ALA A 148 -6.99 14.55 -13.91
CA ALA A 148 -7.14 15.40 -15.11
C ALA A 148 -7.69 14.65 -16.34
N ALA A 149 -7.99 13.34 -16.22
CA ALA A 149 -8.53 12.47 -17.26
C ALA A 149 -9.95 12.03 -16.92
#